data_AF-A0A2N1A2F7-F1
#
_entry.id   AF-A0A2N1A2F7-F1
#
_cell.length_a   1.000
_cell.length_b   1.000
_cell.length_c   1.000
_cell.angle_alpha   90.00
_cell.angle_beta   90.00
_cell.angle_gamma   90.00
#
_symmetry.space_group_name_H-M   'P 1'
#
loop_
_entity.id
_entity.type
_entity.pdbx_description
1 polymer ?
#
loop_
_entity_poly.entity_id
_entity_poly.type
_entity_poly.pdbx_seq_one_letter_code
_entity_poly.pdbx_strand_id
1 'polypeptide(L)'
;MPELTLIDYLYIVSVCAFFNWAIATFIFNRITVRFIDKSIKAAGETCAEWDKGVGMRVVLYAMTIVQKKAQEVSLINEDLVKKYARKKDTTLAWYYCLSSVAFFALMFSMYFIIE
;
A
#
# COMPACT_ATOMS: atom_id res chain seq x y z
N MET A 1 36.29 3.74 -16.79
CA MET A 1 35.25 3.39 -15.78
C MET A 1 34.69 2.04 -16.20
N PRO A 2 34.33 1.12 -15.28
CA PRO A 2 33.60 -0.07 -15.69
C PRO A 2 32.27 0.35 -16.32
N GLU A 3 31.94 -0.23 -17.48
CA GLU A 3 30.66 0.04 -18.13
C GLU A 3 29.55 -0.72 -17.38
N LEU A 4 28.50 0.00 -16.98
CA LEU A 4 27.34 -0.61 -16.32
C LEU A 4 26.57 -1.44 -17.34
N THR A 5 26.34 -2.71 -17.02
CA THR A 5 25.50 -3.59 -17.84
C THR A 5 24.03 -3.28 -17.63
N LEU A 6 23.17 -3.73 -18.55
CA LEU A 6 21.70 -3.62 -18.39
C LEU A 6 21.22 -4.23 -17.06
N ILE A 7 21.86 -5.31 -16.61
CA ILE A 7 21.55 -6.00 -15.36
C ILE A 7 21.88 -5.11 -14.15
N ASP A 8 23.01 -4.40 -14.17
CA ASP A 8 23.37 -3.46 -13.10
C ASP A 8 22.36 -2.31 -12.98
N TYR A 9 21.90 -1.77 -14.12
CA TYR A 9 20.82 -0.77 -14.13
C TYR A 9 19.50 -1.32 -13.59
N LEU A 10 19.13 -2.55 -13.93
CA LEU A 10 17.92 -3.21 -13.40
C LEU A 10 17.98 -3.40 -11.88
N TYR A 11 19.15 -3.79 -11.34
CA TYR A 11 19.35 -3.87 -9.88
C TYR A 11 19.22 -2.50 -9.22
N ILE A 12 19.86 -1.46 -9.74
CA ILE A 12 19.77 -0.09 -9.20
C ILE A 12 18.32 0.41 -9.21
N VAL A 13 17.60 0.24 -10.33
CA VAL A 13 16.18 0.64 -10.46
C VAL A 13 15.30 -0.13 -9.47
N SER A 14 15.55 -1.42 -9.28
CA SER A 14 14.74 -2.25 -8.38
C SER A 14 14.99 -1.96 -6.90
N VAL A 15 16.23 -1.64 -6.51
CA VAL A 15 16.54 -1.12 -5.17
C VAL A 15 15.84 0.22 -4.93
N CYS A 16 15.87 1.13 -5.91
CA CYS A 16 15.13 2.40 -5.84
C CYS A 16 13.61 2.18 -5.72
N ALA A 17 13.05 1.24 -6.49
CA ALA A 17 11.64 0.88 -6.45
C ALA A 17 11.23 0.28 -5.09
N PHE A 18 12.07 -0.57 -4.51
CA PHE A 18 11.88 -1.12 -3.16
C PHE A 18 11.80 -0.01 -2.11
N PHE A 19 12.77 0.93 -2.09
CA PHE A 19 12.76 2.04 -1.14
C PHE A 19 11.54 2.96 -1.34
N ASN A 20 11.19 3.28 -2.59
CA ASN A 20 9.99 4.06 -2.91
C ASN A 20 8.70 3.37 -2.41
N TRP A 21 8.57 2.05 -2.61
CA TRP A 21 7.45 1.26 -2.11
C TRP A 21 7.41 1.18 -0.57
N ALA A 22 8.56 0.97 0.08
CA ALA A 22 8.67 0.95 1.54
C ALA A 22 8.28 2.31 2.16
N ILE A 23 8.74 3.41 1.56
CA ILE A 23 8.36 4.77 1.95
C ILE A 23 6.85 4.99 1.74
N ALA A 24 6.30 4.62 0.59
CA ALA A 24 4.86 4.73 0.32
C ALA A 24 4.02 3.94 1.34
N THR A 25 4.43 2.71 1.66
CA THR A 25 3.82 1.85 2.68
C THR A 25 3.83 2.50 4.07
N PHE A 26 4.99 3.05 4.47
CA PHE A 26 5.14 3.70 5.77
C PHE A 26 4.30 4.98 5.88
N ILE A 27 4.33 5.83 4.85
CA ILE A 27 3.55 7.07 4.78
C ILE A 27 2.05 6.76 4.79
N PHE A 28 1.57 5.84 3.95
CA PHE A 28 0.15 5.47 3.90
C PHE A 28 -0.34 4.90 5.23
N ASN A 29 0.44 4.01 5.86
CA ASN A 29 0.12 3.49 7.19
C ASN A 29 0.08 4.60 8.26
N ARG A 30 1.08 5.47 8.30
CA ARG A 30 1.21 6.52 9.33
C ARG A 30 0.18 7.65 9.19
N ILE A 31 -0.16 8.05 7.96
CA ILE A 31 -1.02 9.20 7.67
C ILE A 31 -2.48 8.80 7.43
N THR A 32 -2.73 7.69 6.70
CA THR A 32 -4.08 7.24 6.35
C THR A 32 -4.61 6.25 7.36
N VAL A 33 -3.99 5.06 7.47
CA VAL A 33 -4.53 3.95 8.29
C VAL A 33 -4.68 4.38 9.74
N ARG A 34 -3.64 4.99 10.31
CA ARG A 34 -3.63 5.45 11.72
C ARG A 34 -4.33 6.80 11.95
N PHE A 35 -4.92 7.42 10.91
CA PHE A 35 -5.92 8.48 11.04
C PHE A 35 -7.34 7.87 11.04
N ILE A 36 -7.64 7.00 10.07
CA ILE A 36 -8.94 6.33 9.95
C ILE A 36 -9.22 5.46 11.20
N ASP A 37 -8.25 4.69 11.68
CA ASP A 37 -8.38 3.92 12.95
C ASP A 37 -8.74 4.83 14.14
N LYS A 38 -8.14 6.03 14.23
CA LYS A 38 -8.45 6.98 15.31
C LYS A 38 -9.86 7.53 15.16
N SER A 39 -10.32 7.80 13.93
CA SER A 39 -11.67 8.28 13.64
C SER A 39 -12.75 7.23 13.90
N ILE A 40 -12.50 5.97 13.54
CA ILE A 40 -13.41 4.84 13.81
C ILE A 40 -13.53 4.61 15.34
N LYS A 41 -12.41 4.57 16.06
CA LYS A 41 -12.42 4.46 17.54
C LYS A 41 -13.12 5.63 18.22
N ALA A 42 -12.98 6.84 17.69
CA ALA A 42 -13.69 8.02 18.21
C ALA A 42 -15.22 7.97 17.97
N ALA A 43 -15.68 7.16 17.01
CA ALA A 43 -17.10 6.88 16.79
C ALA A 43 -17.66 5.77 17.70
N GLY A 44 -16.84 5.15 18.55
CA GLY A 44 -17.21 4.01 19.40
C GLY A 44 -17.16 2.66 18.69
N GLU A 45 -16.72 2.61 17.43
CA GLU A 45 -16.67 1.39 16.63
C GLU A 45 -15.29 0.71 16.71
N THR A 46 -15.27 -0.62 16.64
CA THR A 46 -14.05 -1.43 16.78
C THR A 46 -13.35 -1.63 15.44
N CYS A 47 -12.11 -1.14 15.33
CA CYS A 47 -11.26 -1.47 14.19
C CYS A 47 -10.78 -2.92 14.30
N ALA A 48 -10.86 -3.69 13.20
CA ALA A 48 -10.40 -5.07 13.05
C ALA A 48 -9.11 -5.45 13.83
N GLU A 49 -9.20 -5.99 15.04
CA GLU A 49 -8.06 -6.10 15.97
C GLU A 49 -7.02 -7.18 15.63
N TRP A 50 -7.33 -8.03 14.63
CA TRP A 50 -6.52 -9.19 14.24
C TRP A 50 -5.19 -8.83 13.56
N ASP A 51 -5.03 -7.59 13.07
CA ASP A 51 -3.76 -7.06 12.57
C ASP A 51 -3.42 -5.77 13.32
N LYS A 52 -2.34 -5.82 14.11
CA LYS A 52 -1.86 -4.70 14.94
C LYS A 52 -0.64 -4.01 14.32
N GLY A 53 -0.26 -4.37 13.09
CA GLY A 53 1.02 -4.01 12.47
C GLY A 53 0.92 -3.29 11.13
N VAL A 54 2.00 -3.40 10.34
CA VAL A 54 2.04 -2.99 8.93
C VAL A 54 1.68 -4.19 8.05
N GLY A 55 0.50 -4.77 8.30
CA GLY A 55 0.05 -6.02 7.69
C GLY A 55 -1.03 -5.86 6.63
N MET A 56 -1.85 -6.89 6.49
CA MET A 56 -2.97 -6.99 5.55
C MET A 56 -3.95 -5.82 5.61
N ARG A 57 -4.14 -5.18 6.78
CA ARG A 57 -4.97 -3.96 6.89
C ARG A 57 -4.52 -2.84 5.97
N VAL A 58 -3.21 -2.66 5.78
CA VAL A 58 -2.67 -1.58 4.93
C VAL A 58 -3.10 -1.81 3.48
N VAL A 59 -3.01 -3.06 3.01
CA VAL A 59 -3.48 -3.49 1.69
C VAL A 59 -5.00 -3.31 1.57
N LEU A 60 -5.77 -3.82 2.54
CA LEU A 60 -7.23 -3.78 2.51
C LEU A 60 -7.77 -2.35 2.55
N TYR A 61 -7.19 -1.46 3.37
CA TYR A 61 -7.55 -0.03 3.41
C TYR A 61 -7.29 0.65 2.07
N ALA A 62 -6.13 0.40 1.46
CA ALA A 62 -5.81 0.95 0.14
C ALA A 62 -6.80 0.45 -0.93
N MET A 63 -7.08 -0.86 -0.96
CA MET A 63 -8.03 -1.47 -1.89
C MET A 63 -9.45 -0.93 -1.69
N THR A 64 -9.93 -0.82 -0.46
CA THR A 64 -11.24 -0.25 -0.11
C THR A 64 -11.40 1.19 -0.61
N ILE A 65 -10.35 2.00 -0.45
CA ILE A 65 -10.32 3.42 -0.86
C ILE A 65 -10.23 3.55 -2.39
N VAL A 66 -9.45 2.68 -3.06
CA VAL A 66 -9.25 2.70 -4.52
C VAL A 66 -10.44 2.13 -5.28
N GLN A 67 -10.95 0.97 -4.89
CA GLN A 67 -12.02 0.26 -5.61
C GLN A 67 -13.39 0.96 -5.50
N LYS A 68 -13.62 1.75 -4.43
CA LYS A 68 -14.88 2.43 -4.07
C LYS A 68 -16.10 1.50 -3.84
N LYS A 69 -16.19 0.35 -4.50
CA LYS A 69 -17.17 -0.71 -4.25
C LYS A 69 -16.90 -1.36 -2.90
N ALA A 70 -17.94 -1.79 -2.18
CA ALA A 70 -17.79 -2.60 -0.98
C ALA A 70 -17.64 -4.08 -1.38
N GLN A 71 -16.68 -4.80 -0.81
CA GLN A 71 -16.66 -6.27 -0.92
C GLN A 71 -17.55 -6.88 0.16
N GLU A 72 -18.48 -7.75 -0.24
CA GLU A 72 -19.47 -8.40 0.66
C GLU A 72 -18.81 -9.31 1.72
N VAL A 73 -17.55 -9.71 1.49
CA VAL A 73 -16.77 -10.56 2.41
C VAL A 73 -15.45 -9.86 2.77
N SER A 74 -15.56 -8.66 3.35
CA SER A 74 -14.39 -7.92 3.83
C SER A 74 -14.08 -8.20 5.30
N LEU A 75 -12.78 -8.36 5.61
CA LEU A 75 -12.28 -8.59 6.98
C LEU A 75 -12.31 -7.31 7.85
N ILE A 76 -12.81 -6.20 7.31
CA ILE A 76 -12.87 -4.84 7.86
C ILE A 76 -14.20 -4.20 7.44
N ASN A 77 -14.78 -3.35 8.30
CA ASN A 77 -15.95 -2.54 7.94
C ASN A 77 -15.59 -1.46 6.89
N GLU A 78 -15.70 -1.82 5.61
CA GLU A 78 -15.31 -0.96 4.48
C GLU A 78 -16.08 0.37 4.40
N ASP A 79 -17.34 0.36 4.82
CA ASP A 79 -18.18 1.57 4.82
C ASP A 79 -17.69 2.61 5.81
N LEU A 80 -17.12 2.19 6.95
CA LEU A 80 -16.48 3.09 7.91
C LEU A 80 -15.18 3.65 7.34
N VAL A 81 -14.35 2.79 6.71
CA VAL A 81 -13.10 3.22 6.06
C VAL A 81 -13.40 4.28 5.00
N LYS A 82 -14.46 4.11 4.20
CA LYS A 82 -14.91 5.11 3.21
C LYS A 82 -15.49 6.37 3.85
N LYS A 83 -16.29 6.24 4.91
CA LYS A 83 -16.91 7.35 5.65
C LYS A 83 -15.87 8.28 6.30
N TYR A 84 -14.75 7.73 6.78
CA TYR A 84 -13.67 8.49 7.42
C TYR A 84 -12.46 8.81 6.52
N ALA A 85 -12.37 8.22 5.32
CA ALA A 85 -11.32 8.54 4.35
C ALA A 85 -11.48 9.95 3.77
N ARG A 86 -10.38 10.72 3.75
CA ARG A 86 -10.32 12.06 3.16
C ARG A 86 -9.88 11.97 1.70
N LYS A 87 -10.15 13.01 0.90
CA LYS A 87 -9.64 13.12 -0.49
C LYS A 87 -8.12 12.92 -0.61
N LYS A 88 -7.34 13.37 0.39
CA LYS A 88 -5.88 13.17 0.45
C LYS A 88 -5.49 11.70 0.62
N ASP A 89 -6.30 10.95 1.37
CA ASP A 89 -6.07 9.53 1.65
C ASP A 89 -6.28 8.69 0.38
N THR A 90 -7.15 9.13 -0.53
CA THR A 90 -7.31 8.56 -1.88
C THR A 90 -6.05 8.72 -2.72
N THR A 91 -5.41 9.90 -2.72
CA THR A 91 -4.13 10.12 -3.43
C THR A 91 -3.02 9.23 -2.86
N LEU A 92 -2.93 9.12 -1.54
CA LEU A 92 -1.95 8.26 -0.87
C LEU A 92 -2.20 6.77 -1.14
N ALA A 93 -3.47 6.32 -1.20
CA ALA A 93 -3.83 4.95 -1.55
C ALA A 93 -3.40 4.62 -2.99
N TRP A 94 -3.67 5.51 -3.95
CA TRP A 94 -3.24 5.33 -5.34
C TRP A 94 -1.71 5.28 -5.48
N TYR A 95 -0.98 6.15 -4.76
CA TYR A 95 0.49 6.13 -4.75
C TYR A 95 1.04 4.83 -4.16
N TYR A 96 0.45 4.32 -3.08
CA TYR A 96 0.81 3.02 -2.51
C TYR A 96 0.50 1.85 -3.48
N CYS A 97 -0.69 1.81 -4.09
CA CYS A 97 -1.04 0.77 -5.05
C CYS A 97 -0.12 0.80 -6.29
N LEU A 98 0.14 1.99 -6.86
CA LEU A 98 0.99 2.13 -8.03
C LEU A 98 2.45 1.75 -7.75
N SER A 99 3.01 2.17 -6.61
CA SER A 99 4.36 1.78 -6.20
C SER A 99 4.46 0.28 -5.89
N SER A 100 3.40 -0.32 -5.33
CA SER A 100 3.33 -1.79 -5.12
C SER A 100 3.35 -2.54 -6.45
N VAL A 101 2.49 -2.16 -7.39
CA VAL A 101 2.41 -2.79 -8.72
C VAL A 101 3.73 -2.63 -9.47
N ALA A 102 4.34 -1.43 -9.45
CA ALA A 102 5.64 -1.19 -10.08
C ALA A 102 6.75 -2.06 -9.48
N PHE A 103 6.83 -2.15 -8.15
CA PHE A 103 7.84 -2.98 -7.47
C PHE A 103 7.65 -4.47 -7.76
N PHE A 104 6.43 -5.01 -7.64
CA PHE A 104 6.18 -6.43 -7.92
C PHE A 104 6.36 -6.78 -9.41
N ALA A 105 5.99 -5.89 -10.33
CA ALA A 105 6.23 -6.09 -11.76
C ALA A 105 7.74 -6.11 -12.10
N LEU A 106 8.54 -5.22 -11.48
CA LEU A 106 10.00 -5.23 -11.62
C LEU A 106 10.60 -6.53 -11.09
N MET A 107 10.23 -6.95 -9.87
CA MET A 107 10.67 -8.22 -9.28
C MET A 107 10.32 -9.43 -10.15
N PHE A 108 9.10 -9.47 -10.69
CA PHE A 108 8.66 -10.51 -11.62
C PHE A 108 9.50 -10.48 -12.91
N SER A 109 9.73 -9.31 -13.51
CA SER A 109 10.55 -9.21 -14.72
C SER A 109 12.00 -9.64 -14.50
N MET A 110 12.61 -9.30 -13.35
CA MET A 110 13.98 -9.74 -13.04
C MET A 110 14.08 -11.25 -12.86
N TYR A 111 13.07 -11.89 -12.26
CA TYR A 111 13.04 -13.35 -12.11
C TYR A 111 13.20 -14.06 -13.47
N PHE A 112 12.42 -13.67 -14.49
CA PHE A 112 12.51 -14.22 -15.87
C PHE A 112 13.73 -13.75 -16.69
N ILE A 113 14.55 -12.84 -16.17
CA ILE A 113 15.79 -12.37 -16.83
C ILE A 113 17.03 -13.03 -16.22
N ILE A 114 16.92 -13.52 -14.98
CA ILE A 114 17.99 -14.18 -14.22
C ILE A 114 17.93 -15.72 -14.37
N GLU A 115 16.73 -16.28 -14.58
CA GLU A 115 16.49 -17.69 -14.94
C GLU A 115 16.71 -17.96 -16.44
#